data_AF-A0A453Q3C5-F1
#
_entry.id   AF-A0A453Q3C5-F1
#
_cell.length_a   1.000
_cell.length_b   1.000
_cell.length_c   1.000
_cell.angle_alpha   90.00
_cell.angle_beta   90.00
_cell.angle_gamma   90.00
#
_symmetry.space_group_name_H-M   'P 1'
#
loop_
_entity.id
_entity.type
_entity.pdbx_description
1 polymer ?
#
loop_
_entity_poly.entity_id
_entity_poly.type
_entity_poly.pdbx_seq_one_letter_code
_entity_poly.pdbx_strand_id
1 'polypeptide(L)' 'LKDSFPVEAAEALTMLALQCVAKDPPARPEMSWVAAKVSKLFLEAQDWADKFRIPTDISISMAPR' A
#
# COMPACT_ATOMS: atom_id res chain seq x y z
N LEU A 1 2.57 -14.06 -10.81
CA LEU A 1 3.88 -13.69 -10.22
C LEU A 1 4.44 -12.36 -10.74
N LYS A 2 3.62 -11.54 -11.42
CA LYS A 2 3.86 -10.10 -11.70
C LYS A 2 2.84 -9.25 -10.94
N ASP A 3 2.42 -9.75 -9.79
CA ASP A 3 1.32 -9.23 -8.97
C ASP A 3 1.88 -8.58 -7.70
N SER A 4 3.15 -8.12 -7.72
CA SER A 4 3.97 -7.84 -6.54
C SER A 4 3.62 -6.58 -5.76
N PHE A 5 2.43 -6.04 -5.92
CA PHE A 5 1.92 -5.08 -4.95
C PHE A 5 1.47 -5.90 -3.72
N PRO A 6 1.96 -5.64 -2.49
CA PRO A 6 2.39 -4.35 -1.97
C PRO A 6 3.89 -4.34 -1.59
N VAL A 7 4.76 -5.01 -2.36
CA VAL A 7 6.21 -4.98 -2.10
C VAL A 7 6.74 -3.58 -2.38
N GLU A 8 6.34 -2.95 -3.48
CA GLU A 8 6.78 -1.59 -3.81
C GLU A 8 6.26 -0.56 -2.78
N ALA A 9 5.04 -0.76 -2.27
CA ALA A 9 4.49 0.06 -1.19
C ALA A 9 5.27 -0.14 0.13
N ALA A 10 5.63 -1.38 0.46
CA ALA A 10 6.44 -1.69 1.64
C ALA A 10 7.86 -1.11 1.54
N GLU A 11 8.50 -1.19 0.36
CA GLU A 11 9.79 -0.56 0.09
C GLU A 11 9.73 0.95 0.24
N ALA A 12 8.71 1.60 -0.35
CA ALA A 12 8.51 3.04 -0.25
C ALA A 12 8.28 3.51 1.20
N LEU A 13 7.46 2.78 1.97
CA LEU A 13 7.23 3.05 3.40
C LEU A 13 8.52 2.85 4.21
N THR A 14 9.32 1.82 3.89
CA THR A 14 10.59 1.54 4.58
C THR A 14 11.60 2.66 4.32
N MET A 15 11.71 3.13 3.07
CA MET A 15 12.56 4.29 2.74
C MET A 15 12.12 5.55 3.47
N LEU A 16 10.80 5.80 3.55
CA LEU A 16 10.26 6.94 4.30
C LEU A 16 10.59 6.84 5.80
N ALA A 17 10.49 5.64 6.38
CA ALA A 17 10.85 5.40 7.77
C ALA A 17 12.34 5.68 8.02
N LEU A 18 13.23 5.25 7.12
CA LEU A 18 14.68 5.54 7.20
C LEU A 18 14.96 7.05 7.21
N GLN A 19 14.22 7.84 6.43
CA GLN A 19 14.35 9.31 6.43
C GLN A 19 13.92 9.90 7.78
N CYS A 20 12.87 9.37 8.40
CA CYS A 20 12.39 9.84 9.70
C CYS A 20 13.39 9.60 10.84
N VAL A 21 14.24 8.56 10.72
CA VAL A 21 15.26 8.20 11.72
C VAL A 21 16.67 8.59 11.31
N ALA A 22 16.81 9.55 10.38
CA ALA A 22 18.11 10.05 9.96
C ALA A 22 18.97 10.43 11.19
N LYS A 23 20.26 10.04 11.13
CA LYS A 23 21.23 10.29 12.21
C LYS A 23 21.33 11.78 12.52
N ASP A 24 21.36 12.60 11.47
CA ASP A 24 21.39 14.05 11.57
C ASP A 24 19.97 14.59 11.79
N PRO A 25 19.65 15.21 12.94
CA PRO A 25 18.30 15.72 13.23
C PRO A 25 17.73 16.68 12.17
N PRO A 26 18.47 17.68 11.63
CA PRO A 26 17.95 18.58 10.60
C PRO A 26 17.75 17.92 9.23
N ALA A 27 18.26 16.71 9.01
CA ALA A 27 17.98 15.94 7.78
C ALA A 27 16.64 15.19 7.83
N ARG A 28 15.98 15.14 8.99
CA ARG A 28 14.69 14.46 9.13
C ARG A 28 13.58 15.30 8.50
N PRO A 29 12.65 14.67 7.77
CA PRO A 29 11.53 15.38 7.18
C PRO A 29 10.53 15.86 8.22
N GLU A 30 9.79 16.92 7.87
CA GLU A 30 8.64 17.39 8.62
C GLU A 30 7.56 16.30 8.70
N MET A 31 7.00 16.07 9.89
CA MET A 31 6.04 14.98 10.10
C MET A 31 4.73 15.18 9.33
N SER A 32 4.36 16.43 9.01
CA SER A 32 3.21 16.73 8.15
C SER A 32 3.42 16.21 6.72
N TRP A 33 4.64 16.32 6.18
CA TRP A 33 5.01 15.76 4.89
C TRP A 33 5.05 14.24 4.92
N VAL A 34 5.58 13.65 6.00
CA VAL A 34 5.57 12.19 6.21
C VAL A 34 4.14 11.66 6.22
N ALA A 35 3.25 12.30 6.99
CA ALA A 35 1.84 11.92 7.06
C ALA A 35 1.18 11.98 5.67
N ALA A 36 1.43 13.03 4.89
CA ALA A 36 0.91 13.13 3.52
C ALA A 36 1.42 12.00 2.61
N LYS A 37 2.70 11.62 2.72
CA LYS A 37 3.29 10.49 1.97
C LYS A 37 2.69 9.15 2.38
N VAL A 38 2.53 8.90 3.68
CA VAL A 38 1.90 7.67 4.19
C VAL A 38 0.45 7.57 3.71
N SER A 39 -0.32 8.66 3.82
CA SER A 39 -1.71 8.68 3.34
C SER A 39 -1.81 8.37 1.84
N LYS A 40 -0.91 8.92 1.02
CA LYS A 40 -0.88 8.63 -0.41
C LYS A 40 -0.59 7.14 -0.68
N LEU A 41 0.47 6.59 -0.07
CA LEU A 41 0.84 5.18 -0.25
C LEU A 41 -0.27 4.23 0.22
N PHE A 42 -0.98 4.60 1.29
CA PHE A 42 -2.13 3.84 1.79
C PHE A 42 -3.28 3.82 0.78
N LEU A 43 -3.63 4.96 0.19
CA LEU A 43 -4.70 5.04 -0.83
C LEU A 43 -4.33 4.25 -2.08
N GLU A 44 -3.10 4.39 -2.57
CA GLU A 44 -2.61 3.59 -3.71
C GLU A 44 -2.67 2.09 -3.40
N ALA A 45 -2.42 1.71 -2.15
CA ALA A 45 -2.52 0.32 -1.73
C ALA A 45 -3.94 -0.21 -1.61
N GLN A 46 -4.86 0.63 -1.17
CA GLN A 46 -6.28 0.30 -1.14
C GLN A 46 -6.84 0.13 -2.56
N ASP A 47 -6.51 1.04 -3.48
CA ASP A 47 -6.93 0.97 -4.89
C ASP A 47 -6.43 -0.31 -5.58
N TRP A 48 -5.20 -0.75 -5.27
CA TRP A 48 -4.70 -2.02 -5.75
C TRP A 48 -5.47 -3.20 -5.15
N ALA A 49 -5.64 -3.21 -3.82
CA ALA A 49 -6.33 -4.29 -3.12
C ALA A 49 -7.76 -4.47 -3.64
N ASP A 50 -8.47 -3.37 -3.91
CA ASP A 50 -9.84 -3.40 -4.44
C ASP A 50 -9.91 -4.00 -5.85
N LYS A 51 -8.90 -3.74 -6.71
CA LYS A 51 -8.80 -4.37 -8.05
C LYS A 51 -8.50 -5.86 -7.98
N PHE A 52 -7.80 -6.31 -6.93
CA PHE A 52 -7.41 -7.70 -6.73
C PHE A 52 -8.36 -8.48 -5.81
N ARG A 53 -9.40 -7.83 -5.26
CA ARG A 53 -10.48 -8.57 -4.58
C ARG A 53 -11.14 -9.48 -5.60
N ILE A 54 -10.91 -10.78 -5.43
CA ILE A 54 -11.70 -11.83 -6.08
C ILE A 54 -13.17 -11.54 -5.71
N PRO A 55 -14.09 -11.43 -6.69
CA PRO A 55 -15.50 -11.24 -6.38
C PRO A 55 -15.96 -12.44 -5.56
N THR A 56 -16.24 -12.21 -4.28
CA THR A 56 -16.65 -13.26 -3.33
C THR A 56 -18.16 -13.54 -3.42
N ASP A 57 -18.89 -12.78 -4.24
CA ASP A 57 -20.33 -12.89 -4.49
C ASP A 57 -20.69 -13.64 -5.80
N ILE A 58 -19.76 -14.42 -6.37
CA ILE A 58 -20.10 -15.26 -7.54
C ILE A 58 -20.87 -16.50 -7.03
N SER A 59 -22.19 -16.38 -6.94
CA SER A 59 -23.08 -17.53 -6.72
C SER A 59 -23.31 -18.26 -8.04
N ILE A 60 -22.65 -19.41 -8.22
CA ILE A 60 -22.86 -20.29 -9.38
C ILE A 60 -23.94 -21.30 -9.00
N SER A 61 -25.18 -21.10 -9.48
CA SER A 61 -26.24 -22.09 -9.32
C SER A 61 -26.14 -23.14 -10.43
N MET A 62 -25.70 -24.35 -10.09
CA MET A 62 -25.76 -25.51 -10.97
C MET A 62 -27.09 -26.22 -10.78
N ALA A 63 -28.07 -25.96 -11.65
CA ALA A 63 -29.31 -26.72 -11.67
C ALA A 63 -29.06 -28.15 -12.20
N PRO A 64 -29.70 -29.19 -11.63
CA PRO A 64 -29.55 -30.56 -12.12
C PRO A 64 -30.03 -30.68 -13.57
N ARG A 65 -29.35 -31.51 -14.37
CA ARG A 65 -29.77 -31.86 -15.73
C ARG A 65 -30.84 -32.94 -15.74
#